data_AF-A0A536GY04-F1
#
_entry.id   AF-A0A536GY04-F1
#
_cell.length_a   1.000
_cell.length_b   1.000
_cell.length_c   1.000
_cell.angle_alpha   90.00
_cell.angle_beta   90.00
_cell.angle_gamma   90.00
#
_symmetry.space_group_name_H-M   'P 1'
#
loop_
_entity.id
_entity.type
_entity.pdbx_description
1 polymer ?
#
loop_
_entity_poly.entity_id
_entity_poly.type
_entity_poly.pdbx_seq_one_letter_code
_entity_poly.pdbx_strand_id
1 'polypeptide(L)'
;MTVRTFCAFAVATLTLTPMAGIAATSPSPGTMRAALADPIDPSYVEADVGAAGTLEGPFDAEAYATYSGLDVQTGQAMVRSLQRNGFVGGYGRQWYQPRGSGYLGELVMVFTSSSGAASIANASKTRYQQDAGFQSLVEPHLNLGSFGVTEVSAGYHWTTVLFEKGNNLFAIVQGSIGDFMTSQAV
;
A
#
# COMPACT_ATOMS: atom_id res chain seq x y z
N MET A 1 9.98 18.82 6.67
CA MET A 1 8.84 18.10 7.26
C MET A 1 9.12 16.63 7.04
N THR A 2 9.55 15.91 8.07
CA THR A 2 9.96 14.51 7.94
C THR A 2 8.72 13.65 8.13
N VAL A 3 7.99 13.39 7.05
CA VAL A 3 6.91 12.41 7.08
C VAL A 3 7.57 11.03 7.06
N ARG A 4 7.53 10.35 8.21
CA ARG A 4 8.02 8.98 8.38
C ARG A 4 7.06 8.25 9.31
N THR A 5 6.29 7.32 8.75
CA THR A 5 6.34 5.86 9.01
C THR A 5 4.99 5.32 8.55
N PHE A 6 4.93 4.79 7.32
CA PHE A 6 3.81 3.93 6.92
C PHE A 6 4.20 2.49 7.23
N CYS A 7 3.27 1.77 7.88
CA CYS A 7 3.44 0.37 8.20
C CYS A 7 3.59 -0.43 6.90
N ALA A 8 4.80 -0.92 6.72
CA ALA A 8 5.26 -1.53 5.50
C ALA A 8 4.86 -3.02 5.47
N PHE A 9 4.35 -3.50 4.33
CA PHE A 9 3.89 -4.88 4.14
C PHE A 9 4.97 -5.95 4.41
N ALA A 10 4.75 -6.87 5.36
CA ALA A 10 5.74 -7.90 5.74
C ALA A 10 5.66 -9.19 4.92
N VAL A 11 6.39 -10.22 5.35
CA VAL A 11 6.95 -11.29 4.53
C VAL A 11 6.64 -12.67 5.14
N ALA A 12 6.13 -13.61 4.33
CA ALA A 12 6.06 -15.03 4.70
C ALA A 12 7.15 -15.86 3.98
N THR A 13 7.70 -16.86 4.68
CA THR A 13 8.59 -17.91 4.12
C THR A 13 7.83 -19.21 3.97
N LEU A 14 7.53 -19.60 2.73
CA LEU A 14 7.01 -20.92 2.35
C LEU A 14 7.87 -21.51 1.24
N THR A 15 8.31 -22.75 1.42
CA THR A 15 9.10 -23.50 0.45
C THR A 15 8.16 -24.17 -0.57
N LEU A 16 8.13 -23.68 -1.81
CA LEU A 16 7.40 -24.32 -2.91
C LEU A 16 8.26 -24.38 -4.18
N THR A 17 8.12 -25.50 -4.88
CA THR A 17 8.82 -25.90 -6.11
C THR A 17 8.58 -24.94 -7.28
N PRO A 18 9.55 -24.76 -8.20
CA PRO A 18 9.42 -23.81 -9.30
C PRO A 18 8.36 -24.27 -10.32
N MET A 19 7.28 -23.50 -10.44
CA MET A 19 6.40 -23.57 -11.61
C MET A 19 6.98 -22.70 -12.72
N ALA A 20 7.14 -23.26 -13.92
CA ALA A 20 7.48 -22.51 -15.11
C ALA A 20 6.34 -21.51 -15.40
N GLY A 21 6.58 -20.23 -15.08
CA GLY A 21 5.64 -19.16 -15.32
C GLY A 21 5.70 -18.68 -16.77
N ILE A 22 4.54 -18.59 -17.42
CA ILE A 22 4.38 -17.72 -18.58
C ILE A 22 4.63 -16.30 -18.07
N ALA A 23 5.59 -15.57 -18.66
CA ALA A 23 5.80 -14.17 -18.31
C ALA A 23 4.51 -13.41 -18.64
N ALA A 24 3.69 -13.13 -17.63
CA ALA A 24 2.62 -12.17 -17.77
C ALA A 24 3.27 -10.87 -18.22
N THR A 25 2.84 -10.32 -19.36
CA THR A 25 3.27 -8.98 -19.77
C THR A 25 2.98 -8.04 -18.62
N SER A 26 4.03 -7.47 -18.04
CA SER A 26 3.89 -6.45 -17.00
C SER A 26 2.96 -5.36 -17.51
N PRO A 27 1.84 -5.06 -16.83
CA PRO A 27 0.94 -4.02 -17.31
C PRO A 27 1.69 -2.70 -17.41
N SER A 28 1.35 -1.92 -18.44
CA SER A 28 1.99 -0.61 -18.64
C SER A 28 1.72 0.30 -17.44
N PRO A 29 2.61 1.27 -17.14
CA PRO A 29 2.34 2.29 -16.12
C PRO A 29 0.99 3.00 -16.32
N GLY A 30 0.60 3.28 -17.58
CA GLY A 30 -0.70 3.88 -17.89
C GLY A 30 -1.89 3.00 -17.52
N THR A 31 -1.77 1.67 -17.71
CA THR A 31 -2.79 0.70 -17.29
C THR A 31 -2.93 0.66 -15.77
N MET A 32 -1.82 0.69 -15.03
CA MET A 32 -1.84 0.70 -13.57
C MET A 32 -2.40 2.03 -13.03
N ARG A 33 -2.00 3.16 -13.60
CA ARG A 33 -2.54 4.49 -13.28
C ARG A 33 -4.05 4.57 -13.48
N ALA A 34 -4.58 3.95 -14.55
CA ALA A 34 -6.01 3.91 -14.85
C ALA A 34 -6.80 2.98 -13.92
N ALA A 35 -6.13 2.13 -13.14
CA ALA A 35 -6.79 1.30 -12.13
C ALA A 35 -7.04 2.03 -10.80
N LEU A 36 -6.48 3.24 -10.64
CA LEU A 36 -6.59 4.08 -9.44
C LEU A 36 -7.54 5.25 -9.69
N ALA A 37 -8.29 5.65 -8.67
CA ALA A 37 -9.31 6.69 -8.77
C ALA A 37 -8.68 8.08 -8.68
N ASP A 38 -9.31 9.06 -9.34
CA ASP A 38 -9.01 10.48 -9.09
C ASP A 38 -9.59 10.91 -7.73
N PRO A 39 -8.96 11.90 -7.05
CA PRO A 39 -9.45 12.35 -5.76
C PRO A 39 -10.85 12.95 -5.94
N ILE A 40 -11.79 12.51 -5.11
CA ILE A 40 -13.18 12.96 -5.18
C ILE A 40 -13.31 14.43 -4.73
N ASP A 41 -12.35 14.92 -3.94
CA ASP A 41 -12.33 16.28 -3.40
C ASP A 41 -11.24 17.14 -4.09
N PRO A 42 -11.62 18.24 -4.77
CA PRO A 42 -10.69 19.13 -5.45
C PRO A 42 -9.78 19.94 -4.51
N SER A 43 -10.00 19.89 -3.19
CA SER A 43 -9.11 20.50 -2.19
C SER A 43 -7.78 19.75 -2.02
N TYR A 44 -7.70 18.52 -2.54
CA TYR A 44 -6.51 17.70 -2.58
C TYR A 44 -5.69 17.95 -3.85
N VAL A 45 -4.39 18.17 -3.67
CA VAL A 45 -3.43 18.36 -4.76
C VAL A 45 -2.56 17.12 -4.86
N GLU A 46 -2.49 16.55 -6.07
CA GLU A 46 -1.67 15.37 -6.36
C GLU A 46 -0.18 15.73 -6.22
N ALA A 47 0.61 14.78 -5.75
CA ALA A 47 2.04 14.93 -5.62
C ALA A 47 2.70 15.01 -7.01
N ASP A 48 3.85 15.67 -7.07
CA ASP A 48 4.73 15.54 -8.23
C ASP A 48 5.47 14.19 -8.17
N VAL A 49 5.65 13.56 -9.33
CA VAL A 49 6.50 12.36 -9.47
C VAL A 49 7.92 12.69 -9.01
N GLY A 50 8.47 11.86 -8.13
CA GLY A 50 9.82 12.03 -7.58
C GLY A 50 9.93 13.05 -6.44
N ALA A 51 8.81 13.61 -5.96
CA ALA A 51 8.80 14.40 -4.74
C ALA A 51 9.36 13.59 -3.55
N ALA A 52 10.15 14.23 -2.70
CA ALA A 52 10.78 13.54 -1.58
C ALA A 52 9.72 13.01 -0.59
N GLY A 53 9.82 11.74 -0.21
CA GLY A 53 8.88 11.09 0.70
C GLY A 53 7.57 10.64 0.04
N THR A 54 7.49 10.66 -1.29
CA THR A 54 6.33 10.16 -2.05
C THR A 54 6.69 8.88 -2.82
N LEU A 55 5.69 8.04 -3.01
CA LEU A 55 5.62 6.92 -3.94
C LEU A 55 4.66 7.31 -5.08
N GLU A 56 4.94 8.43 -5.73
CA GLU A 56 4.14 8.93 -6.84
C GLU A 56 4.65 8.35 -8.17
N GLY A 57 3.77 7.75 -8.96
CA GLY A 57 4.10 7.14 -10.24
C GLY A 57 4.44 5.64 -10.17
N PRO A 58 5.07 5.09 -11.24
CA PRO A 58 5.46 3.69 -11.27
C PRO A 58 6.58 3.40 -10.27
N PHE A 59 6.53 2.24 -9.61
CA PHE A 59 7.53 1.83 -8.63
C PHE A 59 7.89 0.34 -8.74
N ASP A 60 9.09 0.00 -8.30
CA ASP A 60 9.56 -1.36 -8.10
C ASP A 60 9.66 -1.71 -6.58
N ALA A 61 10.19 -2.90 -6.28
CA ALA A 61 10.28 -3.37 -4.90
C ALA A 61 11.24 -2.52 -4.05
N GLU A 62 12.30 -1.97 -4.64
CA GLU A 62 13.31 -1.17 -3.93
C GLU A 62 12.78 0.23 -3.64
N ALA A 63 12.09 0.84 -4.60
CA ALA A 63 11.38 2.10 -4.42
C ALA A 63 10.32 1.97 -3.32
N TYR A 64 9.53 0.89 -3.33
CA TYR A 64 8.52 0.64 -2.28
C TYR A 64 9.15 0.45 -0.89
N ALA A 65 10.22 -0.33 -0.77
CA ALA A 65 10.93 -0.53 0.49
C ALA A 65 11.56 0.77 1.03
N THR A 66 12.10 1.61 0.14
CA THR A 66 12.66 2.92 0.48
C THR A 66 11.57 3.87 0.97
N TYR A 67 10.46 3.95 0.24
CA TYR A 67 9.30 4.77 0.61
C TYR A 67 8.73 4.38 1.98
N SER A 68 8.71 3.09 2.29
CA SER A 68 8.24 2.55 3.56
C SER A 68 9.05 3.01 4.78
N GLY A 69 10.21 3.65 4.58
CA GLY A 69 10.98 4.29 5.65
C GLY A 69 11.64 3.32 6.64
N LEU A 70 11.66 2.03 6.29
CA LEU A 70 12.21 0.93 7.07
C LEU A 70 13.74 1.04 7.24
N ASP A 71 14.27 0.38 8.27
CA ASP A 71 15.72 0.14 8.35
C ASP A 71 16.20 -0.75 7.19
N VAL A 72 17.50 -0.71 6.92
CA VAL A 72 18.11 -1.40 5.77
C VAL A 72 17.82 -2.90 5.77
N GLN A 73 17.88 -3.56 6.93
CA GLN A 73 17.69 -5.01 7.01
C GLN A 73 16.22 -5.39 6.74
N THR A 74 15.28 -4.65 7.33
CA THR A 74 13.85 -4.85 7.13
C THR A 74 13.43 -4.50 5.69
N GLY A 75 13.95 -3.41 5.13
CA GLY A 75 13.73 -3.04 3.73
C GLY A 75 14.23 -4.11 2.76
N GLN A 76 15.41 -4.67 2.99
CA GLN A 76 15.93 -5.77 2.18
C GLN A 76 15.10 -7.06 2.32
N ALA A 77 14.55 -7.33 3.52
CA ALA A 77 13.64 -8.45 3.71
C ALA A 77 12.33 -8.26 2.90
N MET A 78 11.80 -7.04 2.87
CA MET A 78 10.64 -6.68 2.06
C MET A 78 10.89 -6.88 0.57
N VAL A 79 12.01 -6.36 0.03
CA VAL A 79 12.37 -6.54 -1.39
C VAL A 79 12.37 -8.02 -1.76
N ARG A 80 13.05 -8.86 -0.96
CA ARG A 80 13.09 -10.30 -1.19
C ARG A 80 11.70 -10.95 -1.09
N SER A 81 10.83 -10.45 -0.23
CA SER A 81 9.46 -10.95 -0.12
C SER A 81 8.64 -10.66 -1.36
N LEU A 82 8.65 -9.41 -1.82
CA LEU A 82 7.94 -8.99 -3.01
C LEU A 82 8.41 -9.82 -4.20
N GLN A 83 9.73 -9.95 -4.38
CA GLN A 83 10.32 -10.79 -5.44
C GLN A 83 9.89 -12.26 -5.33
N ARG A 84 9.96 -12.87 -4.14
CA ARG A 84 9.54 -14.28 -3.94
C ARG A 84 8.06 -14.51 -4.22
N ASN A 85 7.22 -13.52 -3.96
CA ASN A 85 5.78 -13.58 -4.24
C ASN A 85 5.45 -13.18 -5.68
N GLY A 86 6.45 -12.95 -6.53
CA GLY A 86 6.26 -12.65 -7.94
C GLY A 86 5.78 -11.23 -8.21
N PHE A 87 6.17 -10.26 -7.38
CA PHE A 87 5.90 -8.85 -7.64
C PHE A 87 6.51 -8.43 -8.98
N VAL A 88 5.69 -7.78 -9.80
CA VAL A 88 6.03 -7.33 -11.15
C VAL A 88 6.37 -5.85 -11.16
N GLY A 89 5.64 -5.06 -10.38
CA GLY A 89 5.71 -3.61 -10.35
C GLY A 89 4.44 -3.04 -9.75
N GLY A 90 4.46 -1.74 -9.45
CA GLY A 90 3.29 -1.05 -8.95
C GLY A 90 3.19 0.37 -9.44
N TYR A 91 2.10 1.02 -9.06
CA TYR A 91 1.87 2.42 -9.33
C TYR A 91 1.21 3.05 -8.10
N GLY A 92 1.75 4.17 -7.63
CA GLY A 92 1.19 4.92 -6.52
C GLY A 92 0.74 6.31 -6.95
N ARG A 93 -0.26 6.82 -6.25
CA ARG A 93 -0.78 8.19 -6.34
C ARG A 93 -0.98 8.72 -4.95
N GLN A 94 -0.58 9.95 -4.71
CA GLN A 94 -0.73 10.59 -3.41
C GLN A 94 -1.22 12.01 -3.56
N TRP A 95 -2.04 12.43 -2.62
CA TRP A 95 -2.58 13.78 -2.58
C TRP A 95 -2.52 14.36 -1.18
N TYR A 96 -2.34 15.67 -1.14
CA TYR A 96 -2.21 16.42 0.10
C TYR A 96 -3.16 17.62 0.07
N GLN A 97 -3.68 17.99 1.22
CA GLN A 97 -4.49 19.18 1.38
C GLN A 97 -3.60 20.38 1.77
N PRO A 98 -3.32 21.36 0.90
CA PRO A 98 -2.29 22.39 1.15
C PRO A 98 -2.55 23.30 2.36
N ARG A 99 -3.83 23.46 2.73
CA ARG A 99 -4.28 24.29 3.86
C ARG A 99 -4.88 23.45 5.00
N GLY A 100 -4.67 22.14 4.97
CA GLY A 100 -5.17 21.20 5.95
C GLY A 100 -4.08 20.23 6.39
N SER A 101 -4.52 19.15 7.03
CA SER A 101 -3.64 18.01 7.36
C SER A 101 -3.97 16.75 6.56
N GLY A 102 -4.95 16.83 5.66
CA GLY A 102 -5.43 15.69 4.89
C GLY A 102 -4.35 15.10 3.99
N TYR A 103 -4.25 13.78 4.05
CA TYR A 103 -3.48 12.94 3.15
C TYR A 103 -4.39 11.89 2.55
N LEU A 104 -4.25 11.67 1.24
CA LEU A 104 -4.80 10.52 0.53
C LEU A 104 -3.67 9.82 -0.22
N GLY A 105 -3.75 8.50 -0.28
CA GLY A 105 -2.84 7.68 -1.07
C GLY A 105 -3.59 6.49 -1.65
N GLU A 106 -3.28 6.16 -2.89
CA GLU A 106 -3.72 4.93 -3.53
C GLU A 106 -2.52 4.26 -4.16
N LEU A 107 -2.47 2.94 -4.09
CA LEU A 107 -1.50 2.17 -4.85
C LEU A 107 -2.09 0.87 -5.36
N VAL A 108 -1.53 0.40 -6.46
CA VAL A 108 -1.69 -0.95 -6.97
C VAL A 108 -0.34 -1.63 -7.03
N MET A 109 -0.28 -2.88 -6.58
CA MET A 109 0.84 -3.79 -6.75
C MET A 109 0.40 -4.97 -7.61
N VAL A 110 1.15 -5.25 -8.65
CA VAL A 110 0.86 -6.33 -9.59
C VAL A 110 1.78 -7.51 -9.29
N PHE A 111 1.21 -8.71 -9.22
CA PHE A 111 1.93 -9.95 -9.01
C PHE A 111 1.76 -10.90 -10.20
N THR A 112 2.62 -11.89 -10.34
CA THR A 112 2.47 -12.94 -11.36
C THR A 112 1.31 -13.90 -11.06
N SER A 113 0.80 -13.91 -9.82
CA SER A 113 -0.28 -14.80 -9.38
C SER A 113 -1.11 -14.17 -8.26
N SER A 114 -2.36 -14.62 -8.11
CA SER A 114 -3.24 -14.23 -6.99
C SER A 114 -2.70 -14.70 -5.64
N SER A 115 -2.04 -15.85 -5.59
CA SER A 115 -1.40 -16.34 -4.35
C SER A 115 -0.27 -15.44 -3.88
N GLY A 116 0.47 -14.81 -4.81
CA GLY A 116 1.48 -13.82 -4.50
C GLY A 116 0.90 -12.57 -3.84
N ALA A 117 -0.18 -12.02 -4.42
CA ALA A 117 -0.92 -10.91 -3.85
C ALA A 117 -1.47 -11.24 -2.45
N ALA A 118 -2.09 -12.41 -2.28
CA ALA A 118 -2.69 -12.85 -1.03
C ALA A 118 -1.66 -13.06 0.08
N SER A 119 -0.50 -13.60 -0.28
CA SER A 119 0.63 -13.80 0.65
C SER A 119 1.11 -12.45 1.20
N ILE A 120 1.28 -11.46 0.34
CA ILE A 120 1.63 -10.10 0.77
C ILE A 120 0.52 -9.48 1.60
N ALA A 121 -0.74 -9.53 1.17
CA ALA A 121 -1.88 -8.97 1.92
C ALA A 121 -1.99 -9.54 3.35
N ASN A 122 -1.87 -10.86 3.52
CA ASN A 122 -1.92 -11.49 4.83
C ASN A 122 -0.74 -11.10 5.73
N ALA A 123 0.45 -11.01 5.15
CA ALA A 123 1.64 -10.59 5.88
C ALA A 123 1.59 -9.10 6.25
N SER A 124 0.99 -8.25 5.41
CA SER A 124 0.64 -6.86 5.72
C SER A 124 -0.29 -6.78 6.93
N LYS A 125 -1.39 -7.54 6.93
CA LYS A 125 -2.34 -7.57 8.04
C LYS A 125 -1.65 -7.90 9.36
N THR A 126 -0.79 -8.92 9.34
CA THR A 126 -0.02 -9.34 10.51
C THR A 126 0.95 -8.24 10.97
N ARG A 127 1.63 -7.55 10.04
CA ARG A 127 2.52 -6.44 10.35
C ARG A 127 1.76 -5.30 11.04
N TYR A 128 0.68 -4.85 10.43
CA TYR A 128 -0.15 -3.79 11.00
C TYR A 128 -0.54 -4.08 12.44
N GLN A 129 -0.98 -5.31 12.74
CA GLN A 129 -1.35 -5.71 14.10
C GLN A 129 -0.17 -5.74 15.10
N GLN A 130 1.07 -5.70 14.63
CA GLN A 130 2.28 -5.65 15.45
C GLN A 130 2.85 -4.23 15.59
N ASP A 131 2.40 -3.29 14.75
CA ASP A 131 2.89 -1.92 14.79
C ASP A 131 2.35 -1.18 16.01
N ALA A 132 3.20 -0.38 16.65
CA ALA A 132 2.87 0.29 17.92
C ALA A 132 1.71 1.29 17.79
N GLY A 133 1.41 1.75 16.58
CA GLY A 133 0.30 2.66 16.28
C GLY A 133 -1.04 1.96 16.07
N PHE A 134 -1.07 0.63 15.94
CA PHE A 134 -2.28 -0.15 15.66
C PHE A 134 -3.41 0.15 16.66
N GLN A 135 -4.60 0.45 16.13
CA GLN A 135 -5.81 0.63 16.94
C GLN A 135 -6.78 -0.52 16.73
N SER A 136 -7.19 -0.78 15.49
CA SER A 136 -8.15 -1.83 15.18
C SER A 136 -8.09 -2.29 13.73
N LEU A 137 -8.61 -3.49 13.49
CA LEU A 137 -8.98 -3.93 12.15
C LEU A 137 -10.43 -3.50 11.86
N VAL A 138 -10.67 -3.08 10.62
CA VAL A 138 -11.99 -2.72 10.09
C VAL A 138 -12.34 -3.70 8.98
N GLU A 139 -13.59 -4.10 8.87
CA GLU A 139 -14.06 -4.92 7.76
C GLU A 139 -14.64 -4.00 6.67
N PRO A 140 -13.97 -3.86 5.51
CA PRO A 140 -14.41 -2.91 4.49
C PRO A 140 -15.50 -3.48 3.56
N HIS A 141 -15.85 -4.76 3.70
CA HIS A 141 -16.88 -5.46 2.92
C HIS A 141 -16.71 -5.35 1.38
N LEU A 142 -15.48 -5.18 0.90
CA LEU A 142 -15.19 -5.07 -0.54
C LEU A 142 -15.14 -6.44 -1.21
N ASN A 143 -14.41 -7.37 -0.61
CA ASN A 143 -14.36 -8.78 -1.00
C ASN A 143 -13.76 -9.67 0.09
N LEU A 144 -13.83 -10.98 -0.12
CA LEU A 144 -13.21 -11.95 0.78
C LEU A 144 -11.70 -11.71 0.86
N GLY A 145 -11.18 -11.50 2.07
CA GLY A 145 -9.76 -11.25 2.32
C GLY A 145 -9.38 -9.77 2.41
N SER A 146 -10.28 -8.85 2.02
CA SER A 146 -10.07 -7.43 2.29
C SER A 146 -10.02 -7.14 3.78
N PHE A 147 -9.25 -6.14 4.16
CA PHE A 147 -9.23 -5.64 5.53
C PHE A 147 -8.87 -4.15 5.54
N GLY A 148 -9.44 -3.44 6.49
CA GLY A 148 -9.02 -2.11 6.89
C GLY A 148 -8.20 -2.19 8.18
N VAL A 149 -7.37 -1.19 8.39
CA VAL A 149 -6.66 -0.94 9.64
C VAL A 149 -6.79 0.53 9.99
N THR A 150 -7.00 0.79 11.28
CA THR A 150 -6.89 2.12 11.86
C THR A 150 -5.64 2.18 12.73
N GLU A 151 -4.88 3.26 12.63
CA GLU A 151 -3.63 3.45 13.35
C GLU A 151 -3.48 4.90 13.80
N VAL A 152 -2.74 5.11 14.89
CA VAL A 152 -2.28 6.43 15.32
C VAL A 152 -0.76 6.44 15.32
N SER A 153 -0.16 7.25 14.46
CA SER A 153 1.29 7.37 14.36
C SER A 153 1.70 8.79 14.01
N ALA A 154 2.78 9.30 14.61
CA ALA A 154 3.31 10.65 14.37
C ALA A 154 2.27 11.79 14.51
N GLY A 155 1.28 11.63 15.39
CA GLY A 155 0.21 12.62 15.61
C GLY A 155 -0.88 12.63 14.52
N TYR A 156 -0.87 11.63 13.63
CA TYR A 156 -1.89 11.41 12.61
C TYR A 156 -2.74 10.19 12.97
N HIS A 157 -4.02 10.28 12.64
CA HIS A 157 -4.95 9.16 12.56
C HIS A 157 -4.94 8.66 11.12
N TRP A 158 -4.65 7.38 10.93
CA TRP A 158 -4.55 6.73 9.63
C TRP A 158 -5.63 5.67 9.50
N THR A 159 -6.22 5.60 8.31
CA THR A 159 -7.02 4.46 7.85
C THR A 159 -6.39 3.93 6.58
N THR A 160 -6.09 2.63 6.55
CA THR A 160 -5.62 1.95 5.35
C THR A 160 -6.52 0.77 5.04
N VAL A 161 -7.03 0.68 3.81
CA VAL A 161 -7.82 -0.45 3.32
C VAL A 161 -7.03 -1.20 2.26
N LEU A 162 -6.88 -2.51 2.44
CA LEU A 162 -6.28 -3.41 1.47
C LEU A 162 -7.33 -4.35 0.92
N PHE A 163 -7.28 -4.59 -0.38
CA PHE A 163 -8.11 -5.59 -1.04
C PHE A 163 -7.43 -6.08 -2.31
N GLU A 164 -7.81 -7.29 -2.72
CA GLU A 164 -7.21 -7.96 -3.88
C GLU A 164 -8.17 -7.96 -5.06
N LYS A 165 -7.67 -7.95 -6.29
CA LYS A 165 -8.48 -8.22 -7.48
C LYS A 165 -7.65 -9.00 -8.50
N GLY A 166 -7.92 -10.30 -8.62
CA GLY A 166 -7.09 -11.19 -9.42
C GLY A 166 -5.69 -11.31 -8.81
N ASN A 167 -4.66 -10.95 -9.57
CA ASN A 167 -3.26 -10.93 -9.17
C ASN A 167 -2.77 -9.56 -8.67
N ASN A 168 -3.69 -8.62 -8.43
CA ASN A 168 -3.37 -7.27 -7.99
C ASN A 168 -3.76 -7.08 -6.53
N LEU A 169 -2.90 -6.40 -5.78
CA LEU A 169 -3.18 -5.90 -4.44
C LEU A 169 -3.35 -4.38 -4.51
N PHE A 170 -4.44 -3.88 -3.99
CA PHE A 170 -4.72 -2.47 -3.87
C PHE A 170 -4.59 -2.04 -2.41
N ALA A 171 -4.10 -0.82 -2.20
CA ALA A 171 -4.21 -0.15 -0.91
C ALA A 171 -4.74 1.27 -1.10
N ILE A 172 -5.73 1.63 -0.28
CA ILE A 172 -6.27 2.99 -0.16
C ILE A 172 -5.91 3.48 1.23
N VAL A 173 -5.32 4.65 1.31
CA VAL A 173 -4.77 5.21 2.54
C VAL A 173 -5.29 6.61 2.73
N GLN A 174 -5.72 6.90 3.95
CA GLN A 174 -6.15 8.22 4.36
C GLN A 174 -5.53 8.55 5.70
N GLY A 175 -5.19 9.82 5.91
CA GLY A 175 -4.85 10.27 7.24
C GLY A 175 -4.96 11.77 7.45
N SER A 176 -5.05 12.16 8.71
CA SER A 176 -5.04 13.56 9.13
C SER A 176 -4.69 13.69 10.62
N ILE A 177 -4.45 14.91 11.11
CA ILE A 177 -4.28 15.15 12.56
C ILE A 177 -5.59 15.06 13.35
N GLY A 178 -6.74 15.24 12.68
CA GLY A 178 -8.04 14.93 13.24
C GLY A 178 -8.41 13.48 12.96
N ASP A 179 -9.28 12.91 13.79
CA ASP A 179 -9.84 11.59 13.51
C ASP A 179 -10.59 11.62 12.17
N PHE A 180 -10.13 10.80 11.22
CA PHE A 180 -10.73 10.66 9.90
C PHE A 180 -11.50 9.35 9.79
N MET A 181 -12.18 8.91 10.85
CA MET A 181 -13.28 7.94 10.77
C MET A 181 -14.36 8.25 11.81
N THR A 182 -15.68 8.16 11.63
CA THR A 182 -16.59 7.88 10.49
C THR A 182 -18.02 8.01 11.04
N SER A 183 -18.83 8.95 10.54
CA SER A 183 -20.30 8.81 10.55
C SER A 183 -20.86 8.58 9.13
N GLN A 184 -19.99 8.39 8.13
CA GLN A 184 -20.37 8.29 6.71
C GLN A 184 -19.72 7.13 5.95
N ALA A 185 -18.95 6.25 6.60
CA ALA A 185 -18.44 5.04 5.96
C ALA A 185 -18.95 3.74 6.62
N VAL A 186 -20.10 3.82 7.31
CA VAL A 186 -20.96 2.69 7.64
C VAL A 186 -22.19 2.77 6.76
#